data_AF-A0A7V5SBB3-F1
#
_entry.id   AF-A0A7V5SBB3-F1
#
_cell.length_a   1.000
_cell.length_b   1.000
_cell.length_c   1.000
_cell.angle_alpha   90.00
_cell.angle_beta   90.00
_cell.angle_gamma   90.00
#
_symmetry.space_group_name_H-M   'P 1'
#
loop_
_entity.id
_entity.type
_entity.pdbx_description
1 polymer ?
#
loop_
_entity_poly.entity_id
_entity_poly.type
_entity_poly.pdbx_seq_one_letter_code
_entity_poly.pdbx_strand_id
1 'polypeptide(L)'
;MTKSLYATLALAPLWVLPLHAQEPAAQQQPVATQLPGGATIIYSLGDLEKMDKIELTRIYIAKLTRLYRILEYLPFAKLDPKGPNDLKIPSVQANEKSMKALDDALRDYIKTAESSLSTITPYADKKQIIDAILFLQAVTNKVELVGLGMSQLIY
;
A
#
# COMPACT_ATOMS: atom_id res chain seq x y z
N MET A 1 10.89 89.53 32.91
CA MET A 1 11.60 88.54 33.74
C MET A 1 10.65 87.38 34.00
N THR A 2 10.85 86.25 33.32
CA THR A 2 10.13 85.00 33.62
C THR A 2 10.99 83.83 33.12
N LYS A 3 11.25 82.89 34.03
CA LYS A 3 12.17 81.76 33.87
C LYS A 3 11.47 80.56 33.22
N SER A 4 12.30 79.79 32.50
CA SER A 4 12.11 78.45 31.93
C SER A 4 11.61 77.40 32.91
N LEU A 5 10.89 76.37 32.42
CA LEU A 5 11.17 74.96 32.76
C LEU A 5 10.50 73.97 31.78
N TYR A 6 11.24 72.88 31.58
CA TYR A 6 11.15 71.82 30.58
C TYR A 6 9.91 70.91 30.70
N ALA A 7 9.44 70.39 29.56
CA ALA A 7 8.53 69.23 29.50
C ALA A 7 9.01 68.23 28.43
N THR A 8 8.79 66.97 28.75
CA THR A 8 9.56 65.77 28.42
C THR A 8 9.19 65.14 27.07
N LEU A 9 10.18 64.54 26.40
CA LEU A 9 10.03 63.57 25.30
C LEU A 9 9.19 62.36 25.76
N ALA A 10 8.20 61.96 24.95
CA ALA A 10 7.61 60.62 25.02
C ALA A 10 7.67 59.98 23.63
N LEU A 11 8.50 58.94 23.53
CA LEU A 11 8.72 58.06 22.38
C LEU A 11 7.52 57.11 22.28
N ALA A 12 6.80 57.11 21.15
CA ALA A 12 5.76 56.10 20.88
C ALA A 12 6.39 54.82 20.31
N PRO A 13 5.98 53.61 20.73
CA PRO A 13 6.56 52.38 20.22
C PRO A 13 5.96 52.00 18.85
N LEU A 14 6.85 51.79 17.88
CA LEU A 14 6.59 51.11 16.60
C LEU A 14 6.18 49.66 16.88
N TRP A 15 4.94 49.30 16.54
CA TRP A 15 4.51 47.91 16.49
C TRP A 15 5.04 47.26 15.20
N VAL A 16 5.88 46.24 15.38
CA VAL A 16 6.43 45.39 14.33
C VAL A 16 5.32 44.45 13.83
N LEU A 17 4.97 44.55 12.55
CA LEU A 17 4.14 43.55 11.86
C LEU A 17 4.97 42.26 11.66
N PRO A 18 4.44 41.07 11.97
CA PRO A 18 5.14 39.83 11.65
C PRO A 18 5.01 39.54 10.16
N LEU A 19 6.14 39.55 9.47
CA LEU A 19 6.30 39.03 8.12
C LEU A 19 5.98 37.52 8.17
N HIS A 20 4.81 37.11 7.66
CA HIS A 20 4.52 35.69 7.47
C HIS A 20 5.43 35.18 6.35
N ALA A 21 6.46 34.43 6.73
CA ALA A 21 7.24 33.62 5.81
C ALA A 21 6.30 32.54 5.25
N GLN A 22 6.02 32.61 3.96
CA GLN A 22 5.26 31.59 3.25
C GLN A 22 6.17 30.37 3.10
N GLU A 23 5.92 29.32 3.91
CA GLU A 23 6.63 28.05 3.79
C GLU A 23 6.46 27.48 2.37
N PRO A 24 7.53 26.91 1.78
CA PRO A 24 7.43 26.29 0.47
C PRO A 24 6.45 25.12 0.53
N ALA A 25 5.48 25.12 -0.39
CA ALA A 25 4.44 24.11 -0.48
C ALA A 25 5.05 22.70 -0.44
N ALA A 26 4.76 21.96 0.62
CA ALA A 26 5.12 20.56 0.74
C ALA A 26 4.56 19.80 -0.46
N GLN A 27 5.44 19.20 -1.27
CA GLN A 27 5.04 18.23 -2.28
C GLN A 27 4.39 17.05 -1.57
N GLN A 28 3.07 16.96 -1.61
CA GLN A 28 2.33 15.82 -1.09
C GLN A 28 2.76 14.57 -1.87
N GLN A 29 3.54 13.72 -1.23
CA GLN A 29 3.77 12.36 -1.68
C GLN A 29 2.41 11.64 -1.74
N PRO A 30 2.11 10.86 -2.79
CA PRO A 30 0.82 10.22 -2.89
C PRO A 30 0.62 9.24 -1.74
N VAL A 31 -0.46 9.44 -1.00
CA VAL A 31 -0.79 8.66 0.19
C VAL A 31 -1.30 7.29 -0.26
N ALA A 32 -0.43 6.29 -0.19
CA ALA A 32 -0.79 4.89 -0.19
C ALA A 32 -1.86 4.64 0.87
N THR A 33 -3.11 4.41 0.46
CA THR A 33 -4.18 4.10 1.41
C THR A 33 -4.05 2.62 1.81
N GLN A 34 -3.93 2.35 3.11
CA GLN A 34 -3.79 1.01 3.67
C GLN A 34 -5.17 0.45 4.07
N LEU A 35 -5.50 -0.75 3.62
CA LEU A 35 -6.70 -1.49 4.07
C LEU A 35 -6.40 -2.32 5.34
N PRO A 36 -7.40 -2.56 6.21
CA PRO A 36 -7.23 -3.40 7.38
C PRO A 36 -7.02 -4.87 6.96
N GLY A 37 -5.98 -5.52 7.50
CA GLY A 37 -5.65 -6.92 7.20
C GLY A 37 -4.21 -7.19 6.74
N GLY A 38 -3.38 -6.15 6.63
CA GLY A 38 -1.96 -6.26 6.26
C GLY A 38 -1.65 -5.63 4.90
N ALA A 39 -1.63 -4.30 4.87
CA ALA A 39 -0.89 -3.43 3.95
C ALA A 39 -0.84 -3.80 2.45
N THR A 40 -1.99 -4.06 1.81
CA THR A 40 -2.05 -3.90 0.36
C THR A 40 -2.03 -2.40 0.04
N ILE A 41 -0.85 -1.85 -0.27
CA ILE A 41 -0.69 -0.44 -0.70
C ILE A 41 -1.54 -0.20 -1.94
N ILE A 42 -2.55 0.67 -1.88
CA ILE A 42 -3.36 1.02 -3.05
C ILE A 42 -2.70 2.19 -3.80
N TYR A 43 -2.40 1.97 -5.09
CA TYR A 43 -1.92 3.00 -6.00
C TYR A 43 -3.07 3.57 -6.83
N SER A 44 -3.11 4.88 -6.99
CA SER A 44 -4.00 5.53 -7.95
C SER A 44 -3.41 5.46 -9.37
N LEU A 45 -4.25 5.65 -10.39
CA LEU A 45 -3.78 5.73 -11.79
C LEU A 45 -2.70 6.82 -11.94
N GLY A 46 -2.91 7.99 -11.36
CA GLY A 46 -1.96 9.11 -11.44
C GLY A 46 -0.63 8.85 -10.73
N ASP A 47 -0.58 7.92 -9.78
CA ASP A 47 0.68 7.49 -9.14
C ASP A 47 1.45 6.57 -10.09
N LEU A 48 0.75 5.60 -10.66
CA LEU A 48 1.34 4.60 -11.57
C LEU A 48 1.84 5.24 -12.88
N GLU A 49 1.15 6.25 -13.39
CA GLU A 49 1.57 6.98 -14.59
C GLU A 49 2.92 7.68 -14.44
N LYS A 50 3.30 8.07 -13.21
CA LYS A 50 4.56 8.73 -12.90
C LYS A 50 5.74 7.76 -12.74
N MET A 51 5.47 6.47 -12.57
CA MET A 51 6.48 5.45 -12.32
C MET A 51 7.13 4.94 -13.60
N ASP A 52 8.36 4.45 -13.51
CA ASP A 52 9.02 3.80 -14.64
C ASP A 52 8.56 2.34 -14.83
N LYS A 53 8.94 1.70 -15.95
CA LYS A 53 8.51 0.32 -16.25
C LYS A 53 9.09 -0.71 -15.28
N ILE A 54 10.25 -0.45 -14.68
CA ILE A 54 10.89 -1.35 -13.71
C ILE A 54 10.15 -1.28 -12.37
N GLU A 55 9.81 -0.09 -11.91
CA GLU A 55 8.97 0.14 -10.73
C GLU A 55 7.60 -0.50 -10.91
N LEU A 56 6.94 -0.26 -12.04
CA LEU A 56 5.65 -0.87 -12.36
C LEU A 56 5.74 -2.40 -12.42
N THR A 57 6.81 -2.95 -12.99
CA THR A 57 7.05 -4.41 -13.00
C THR A 57 7.13 -4.97 -11.58
N ARG A 58 7.87 -4.31 -10.68
CA ARG A 58 7.97 -4.74 -9.27
C ARG A 58 6.62 -4.69 -8.57
N ILE A 59 5.83 -3.64 -8.79
CA ILE A 59 4.49 -3.50 -8.21
C ILE A 59 3.56 -4.59 -8.75
N TYR A 60 3.53 -4.80 -10.06
CA TYR A 60 2.74 -5.86 -10.70
C TYR A 60 3.05 -7.23 -10.10
N ILE A 61 4.34 -7.57 -10.00
CA ILE A 61 4.79 -8.83 -9.41
C ILE A 61 4.35 -8.94 -7.94
N ALA A 62 4.53 -7.88 -7.13
CA ALA A 62 4.12 -7.91 -5.73
C ALA A 62 2.60 -8.11 -5.57
N LYS A 63 1.78 -7.47 -6.41
CA LYS A 63 0.31 -7.66 -6.42
C LYS A 63 -0.08 -9.09 -6.79
N LEU A 64 0.57 -9.64 -7.80
CA LEU A 64 0.31 -11.01 -8.25
C LEU A 64 0.72 -12.04 -7.19
N THR A 65 1.90 -11.86 -6.56
CA THR A 65 2.38 -12.70 -5.46
C THR A 65 1.42 -12.68 -4.26
N ARG A 66 0.86 -11.51 -3.92
CA ARG A 66 -0.16 -11.41 -2.86
C ARG A 66 -1.41 -12.20 -3.22
N LEU A 67 -1.87 -12.08 -4.46
CA LEU A 67 -3.05 -12.81 -4.94
C LEU A 67 -2.85 -14.32 -4.85
N TYR A 68 -1.69 -14.84 -5.31
CA TYR A 68 -1.38 -16.28 -5.19
C TYR A 68 -1.50 -16.77 -3.75
N ARG A 69 -0.96 -16.04 -2.78
CA ARG A 69 -1.04 -16.41 -1.36
C ARG A 69 -2.47 -16.46 -0.82
N ILE A 70 -3.30 -15.50 -1.21
CA ILE A 70 -4.68 -15.44 -0.72
C ILE A 70 -5.52 -16.57 -1.32
N LEU A 71 -5.34 -16.89 -2.60
CA LEU A 71 -6.18 -17.85 -3.30
C LEU A 71 -6.11 -19.26 -2.70
N GLU A 72 -4.93 -19.69 -2.23
CA GLU A 72 -4.74 -21.01 -1.61
C GLU A 72 -5.54 -21.21 -0.32
N TYR A 73 -5.89 -20.11 0.37
CA TYR A 73 -6.56 -20.15 1.67
C TYR A 73 -7.99 -19.59 1.65
N LEU A 74 -8.50 -19.22 0.47
CA LEU A 74 -9.82 -18.61 0.32
C LEU A 74 -10.97 -19.42 0.94
N PRO A 75 -11.02 -20.76 0.84
CA PRO A 75 -12.10 -21.56 1.46
C PRO A 75 -12.18 -21.44 2.98
N PHE A 76 -11.09 -21.04 3.64
CA PHE A 76 -11.00 -20.98 5.09
C PHE A 76 -11.29 -19.61 5.68
N ALA A 77 -11.67 -18.64 4.83
CA ALA A 77 -11.90 -17.25 5.25
C ALA A 77 -10.70 -16.66 6.04
N LYS A 78 -9.48 -17.02 5.62
CA LYS A 78 -8.23 -16.58 6.25
C LYS A 78 -7.19 -16.27 5.19
N LEU A 79 -6.69 -15.03 5.18
CA LEU A 79 -5.78 -14.54 4.13
C LEU A 79 -4.31 -14.93 4.36
N ASP A 80 -3.92 -15.18 5.61
CA ASP A 80 -2.55 -15.50 6.00
C ASP A 80 -2.55 -16.35 7.29
N PRO A 81 -2.79 -17.67 7.18
CA PRO A 81 -2.77 -18.58 8.32
C PRO A 81 -1.34 -18.93 8.75
N LYS A 82 -1.07 -18.92 10.05
CA LYS A 82 0.21 -19.38 10.62
C LYS A 82 0.25 -20.88 10.90
N GLY A 83 -0.91 -21.56 10.87
CA GLY A 83 -1.02 -23.00 11.12
C GLY A 83 -2.46 -23.51 11.06
N PRO A 84 -2.68 -24.83 11.27
CA PRO A 84 -4.00 -25.46 11.08
C PRO A 84 -5.11 -24.86 11.96
N ASN A 85 -4.77 -24.45 13.18
CA ASN A 85 -5.73 -23.87 14.11
C ASN A 85 -6.31 -22.54 13.60
N ASP A 86 -5.53 -21.75 12.84
CA ASP A 86 -6.03 -20.51 12.21
C ASP A 86 -7.10 -20.78 11.14
N LEU A 87 -7.09 -22.00 10.58
CA LEU A 87 -8.02 -22.48 9.58
C LEU A 87 -9.16 -23.31 10.17
N LYS A 88 -9.24 -23.42 11.50
CA LYS A 88 -10.16 -24.34 12.21
C LYS A 88 -10.00 -25.81 11.78
N ILE A 89 -8.79 -26.18 11.35
CA ILE A 89 -8.39 -27.54 11.02
C ILE A 89 -7.74 -28.17 12.26
N PRO A 90 -8.02 -29.45 12.59
CA PRO A 90 -7.35 -30.13 13.69
C PRO A 90 -5.81 -30.09 13.55
N SER A 91 -5.10 -29.68 14.61
CA SER A 91 -3.64 -29.69 14.67
C SER A 91 -3.12 -31.12 14.88
N VAL A 92 -3.15 -31.91 13.80
CA VAL A 92 -2.52 -33.23 13.74
C VAL A 92 -1.37 -33.20 12.74
N GLN A 93 -0.37 -34.06 12.93
CA GLN A 93 0.85 -34.11 12.13
C GLN A 93 0.59 -34.16 10.61
N ALA A 94 -0.46 -34.87 10.18
CA ALA A 94 -0.83 -34.96 8.76
C ALA A 94 -1.25 -33.60 8.17
N ASN A 95 -2.01 -32.79 8.93
CA ASN A 95 -2.49 -31.48 8.49
C ASN A 95 -1.36 -30.46 8.50
N GLU A 96 -0.52 -30.48 9.54
CA GLU A 96 0.67 -29.63 9.62
C GLU A 96 1.63 -29.91 8.44
N LYS A 97 1.87 -31.19 8.13
CA LYS A 97 2.69 -31.58 6.99
C LYS A 97 2.10 -31.12 5.66
N SER A 98 0.77 -31.23 5.51
CA SER A 98 0.08 -30.80 4.28
C SER A 98 0.14 -29.29 4.09
N MET A 99 -0.09 -28.51 5.15
CA MET A 99 0.05 -27.05 5.11
C MET A 99 1.48 -26.62 4.81
N LYS A 100 2.47 -27.28 5.43
CA LYS A 100 3.88 -27.01 5.13
C LYS A 100 4.23 -27.33 3.68
N ALA A 101 3.77 -28.45 3.15
CA ALA A 101 3.99 -28.81 1.75
C ALA A 101 3.37 -27.78 0.79
N LEU A 102 2.17 -27.27 1.10
CA LEU A 102 1.52 -26.20 0.34
C LEU A 102 2.35 -24.91 0.38
N ASP A 103 2.80 -24.46 1.55
CA ASP A 103 3.62 -23.25 1.69
C ASP A 103 4.98 -23.38 0.96
N ASP A 104 5.63 -24.53 1.07
CA ASP A 104 6.89 -24.81 0.38
C ASP A 104 6.69 -24.80 -1.15
N ALA A 105 5.65 -25.45 -1.67
CA ALA A 105 5.32 -25.46 -3.10
C ALA A 105 4.97 -24.06 -3.62
N LEU A 106 4.18 -23.30 -2.86
CA LEU A 106 3.79 -21.94 -3.20
C LEU A 106 4.99 -20.99 -3.23
N ARG A 107 5.92 -21.12 -2.28
CA ARG A 107 7.17 -20.34 -2.27
C ARG A 107 8.00 -20.59 -3.52
N ASP A 108 8.15 -21.85 -3.92
CA ASP A 108 8.94 -22.23 -5.10
C ASP A 108 8.27 -21.77 -6.40
N TYR A 109 6.94 -21.85 -6.46
CA TYR A 109 6.16 -21.29 -7.56
C TYR A 109 6.32 -19.78 -7.66
N ILE A 110 6.12 -19.04 -6.56
CA ILE A 110 6.29 -17.59 -6.50
C ILE A 110 7.68 -17.19 -6.97
N LYS A 111 8.74 -17.81 -6.44
CA LYS A 111 10.12 -17.52 -6.84
C LYS A 111 10.34 -17.69 -8.35
N THR A 112 9.79 -18.74 -8.93
CA THR A 112 9.90 -19.02 -10.37
C THR A 112 9.11 -18.00 -11.19
N ALA A 113 7.89 -17.65 -10.74
CA ALA A 113 7.07 -16.64 -11.38
C ALA A 113 7.72 -15.25 -11.31
N GLU A 114 8.25 -14.84 -10.15
CA GLU A 114 8.96 -13.57 -9.97
C GLU A 114 10.15 -13.45 -10.91
N SER A 115 10.98 -14.49 -10.99
CA SER A 115 12.13 -14.53 -11.90
C SER A 115 11.71 -14.39 -13.37
N SER A 116 10.69 -15.16 -13.79
CA SER A 116 10.20 -15.13 -15.17
C SER A 116 9.57 -13.79 -15.52
N LEU A 117 8.68 -13.28 -14.65
CA LEU A 117 7.94 -12.04 -14.86
C LEU A 117 8.85 -10.81 -14.78
N SER A 118 9.87 -10.81 -13.93
CA SER A 118 10.87 -9.72 -13.89
C SER A 118 11.63 -9.59 -15.21
N THR A 119 11.76 -10.70 -15.95
CA THR A 119 12.41 -10.73 -17.26
C THR A 119 11.45 -10.25 -18.36
N ILE A 120 10.21 -10.77 -18.40
CA ILE A 120 9.33 -10.53 -19.56
C ILE A 120 8.43 -9.29 -19.43
N THR A 121 8.01 -8.91 -18.22
CA THR A 121 7.05 -7.81 -17.99
C THR A 121 7.57 -6.45 -18.46
N PRO A 122 8.86 -6.09 -18.28
CA PRO A 122 9.39 -4.80 -18.75
C PRO A 122 9.26 -4.58 -20.27
N TYR A 123 9.03 -5.63 -21.06
CA TYR A 123 8.82 -5.53 -22.50
C TYR A 123 7.36 -5.22 -22.88
N ALA A 124 6.39 -5.40 -21.98
CA ALA A 124 4.99 -5.04 -22.22
C ALA A 124 4.80 -3.51 -22.29
N ASP A 125 3.73 -3.04 -22.94
CA ASP A 125 3.41 -1.60 -22.96
C ASP A 125 3.19 -1.08 -21.54
N LYS A 126 3.75 0.11 -21.23
CA LYS A 126 3.63 0.73 -19.90
C LYS A 126 2.15 0.81 -19.45
N LYS A 127 1.26 1.22 -20.37
CA LYS A 127 -0.18 1.30 -20.10
C LYS A 127 -0.76 -0.06 -19.70
N GLN A 128 -0.37 -1.14 -20.38
CA GLN A 128 -0.87 -2.48 -20.08
C GLN A 128 -0.41 -2.97 -18.70
N ILE A 129 0.82 -2.64 -18.29
CA ILE A 129 1.32 -2.95 -16.94
C ILE A 129 0.49 -2.19 -15.89
N ILE A 130 0.20 -0.90 -16.12
CA ILE A 130 -0.65 -0.09 -15.23
C ILE A 130 -2.05 -0.67 -15.12
N ASP A 131 -2.70 -0.98 -16.26
CA ASP A 131 -4.03 -1.57 -16.30
C ASP A 131 -4.06 -2.90 -15.52
N ALA A 132 -3.04 -3.75 -15.68
CA ALA A 132 -2.91 -5.01 -14.95
C ALA A 132 -2.75 -4.81 -13.43
N ILE A 133 -1.98 -3.80 -13.00
CA ILE A 133 -1.84 -3.46 -11.57
C ILE A 133 -3.21 -3.04 -11.00
N LEU A 134 -3.93 -2.15 -11.68
CA LEU A 134 -5.23 -1.67 -11.24
C LEU A 134 -6.25 -2.83 -11.16
N PHE A 135 -6.24 -3.71 -12.16
CA PHE A 135 -7.06 -4.93 -12.16
C PHE A 135 -6.74 -5.83 -10.96
N LEU A 136 -5.45 -6.14 -10.73
CA LEU A 136 -5.05 -6.97 -9.60
C LEU A 136 -5.42 -6.34 -8.26
N GLN A 137 -5.36 -5.02 -8.12
CA GLN A 137 -5.84 -4.34 -6.91
C GLN A 137 -7.35 -4.52 -6.71
N ALA A 138 -8.15 -4.33 -7.76
CA ALA A 138 -9.60 -4.49 -7.68
C ALA A 138 -9.99 -5.94 -7.34
N VAL A 139 -9.35 -6.92 -8.00
CA VAL A 139 -9.56 -8.34 -7.74
C VAL A 139 -9.14 -8.70 -6.32
N THR A 140 -7.93 -8.32 -5.90
CA THR A 140 -7.42 -8.63 -4.55
C THR A 140 -8.34 -8.04 -3.49
N ASN A 141 -8.75 -6.78 -3.63
CA ASN A 141 -9.69 -6.16 -2.68
C ASN A 141 -11.01 -6.94 -2.60
N LYS A 142 -11.57 -7.36 -3.74
CA LYS A 142 -12.81 -8.14 -3.76
C LYS A 142 -12.61 -9.51 -3.09
N VAL A 143 -11.52 -10.19 -3.40
CA VAL A 143 -11.18 -11.50 -2.81
C VAL A 143 -10.94 -11.38 -1.31
N GLU A 144 -10.24 -10.35 -0.84
CA GLU A 144 -10.01 -10.10 0.59
C GLU A 144 -11.32 -9.82 1.31
N LEU A 145 -12.23 -9.03 0.72
CA LEU A 145 -13.56 -8.80 1.30
C LEU A 145 -14.39 -10.10 1.42
N VAL A 146 -14.36 -10.96 0.39
CA VAL A 146 -15.02 -12.28 0.43
C VAL A 146 -14.35 -13.17 1.47
N GLY A 147 -13.02 -13.23 1.48
CA GLY A 147 -12.23 -14.02 2.44
C GLY A 147 -12.39 -13.55 3.88
N LEU A 148 -12.75 -12.28 4.13
CA LEU A 148 -13.08 -11.77 5.46
C LEU A 148 -14.57 -11.95 5.81
N GLY A 149 -15.38 -12.54 4.92
CA GLY A 149 -16.82 -12.69 5.11
C GLY A 149 -17.59 -11.36 5.05
N MET A 150 -16.97 -10.30 4.52
CA MET A 150 -17.51 -8.94 4.46
C MET A 150 -18.29 -8.65 3.16
N SER A 151 -18.30 -9.59 2.21
CA SER A 151 -19.03 -9.47 0.96
C SER A 151 -19.57 -10.82 0.50
N GLN A 152 -20.82 -10.85 0.03
CA GLN A 152 -21.41 -12.02 -0.61
C GLN A 152 -20.94 -12.07 -2.08
N LEU A 153 -20.71 -13.28 -2.62
CA LEU A 153 -20.54 -13.45 -4.06
C LEU A 153 -21.84 -13.02 -4.74
N ILE A 154 -21.82 -11.92 -5.48
CA ILE A 154 -22.95 -11.53 -6.33
C ILE A 154 -22.99 -12.55 -7.46
N TYR A 155 -24.00 -13.43 -7.42
CA TYR A 155 -24.32 -14.40 -8.48
C TYR A 155 -25.09 -13.72 -9.61
#